data_AF-A0A7N0T7Z9-F1
#
_entry.id   AF-A0A7N0T7Z9-F1
#
_cell.length_a   1.000
_cell.length_b   1.000
_cell.length_c   1.000
_cell.angle_alpha   90.00
_cell.angle_beta   90.00
_cell.angle_gamma   90.00
#
_symmetry.space_group_name_H-M   'P 1'
#
loop_
_entity.id
_entity.type
_entity.pdbx_description
1 polymer ?
#
loop_
_entity_poly.entity_id
_entity_poly.type
_entity_poly.pdbx_seq_one_letter_code
_entity_poly.pdbx_strand_id
1 'polypeptide(L)'
;MVSNADAGSDAMLSDSDLLTAEEMIRRRHRRILQLSRVYRDHYWSLMADLRKRYRDYLWTFGGSPFDADLNRQGKTDALESNRCAHSNCTKKAMPMTRFCHSHILSDSNQVLYKGCAHLTFKSGSAAPAVCAKPILRSATPSFCTYHLQRVEKSVARSLKKAGLSTNDSNRMAPMVHIIGAEFVQEILRKRRALKETTVNADKAEQDAK
;
A
#
# COMPACT_ATOMS: atom_id res chain seq x y z
N MET A 1 -16.87 -15.74 -15.08
CA MET A 1 -18.15 -15.06 -15.43
C MET A 1 -19.26 -16.02 -15.05
N VAL A 2 -19.98 -15.79 -13.95
CA VAL A 2 -21.15 -16.62 -13.59
C VAL A 2 -22.36 -15.99 -14.26
N SER A 3 -22.92 -16.71 -15.22
CA SER A 3 -23.97 -16.28 -16.13
C SER A 3 -25.29 -15.96 -15.40
N ASN A 4 -26.05 -14.98 -15.89
CA ASN A 4 -27.40 -14.64 -15.40
C ASN A 4 -28.43 -15.79 -15.51
N ALA A 5 -28.06 -16.94 -16.10
CA ALA A 5 -28.89 -18.14 -16.21
C ALA A 5 -29.25 -18.78 -14.86
N ASP A 6 -28.55 -18.42 -13.80
CA ASP A 6 -28.61 -19.07 -12.49
C ASP A 6 -29.70 -18.51 -11.55
N ALA A 7 -30.23 -17.33 -11.85
CA ALA A 7 -31.31 -16.72 -11.07
C ALA A 7 -32.66 -17.45 -11.28
N GLY A 8 -32.87 -18.05 -12.45
CA GLY A 8 -34.09 -18.81 -12.77
C GLY A 8 -34.18 -20.10 -11.95
N SER A 9 -33.05 -20.82 -11.79
CA SER A 9 -33.01 -22.07 -11.03
C SER A 9 -33.28 -21.89 -9.54
N ASP A 10 -32.86 -20.76 -8.96
CA ASP A 10 -33.09 -20.44 -7.54
C ASP A 10 -34.54 -20.02 -7.23
N ALA A 11 -35.26 -19.53 -8.25
CA ALA A 11 -36.69 -19.25 -8.19
C ALA A 11 -37.51 -20.56 -8.28
N MET A 12 -37.14 -21.47 -9.19
CA MET A 12 -37.81 -22.78 -9.30
C MET A 12 -37.67 -23.65 -8.05
N LEU A 13 -36.50 -23.60 -7.39
CA LEU A 13 -36.24 -24.31 -6.12
C LEU A 13 -36.71 -23.53 -4.89
N SER A 14 -37.40 -22.41 -5.07
CA SER A 14 -37.96 -21.64 -3.94
C SER A 14 -39.27 -22.21 -3.42
N ASP A 15 -40.04 -22.86 -4.31
CA ASP A 15 -41.39 -23.37 -4.02
C ASP A 15 -41.40 -24.85 -3.65
N SER A 16 -40.22 -25.49 -3.58
CA SER A 16 -40.07 -26.89 -3.19
C SER A 16 -40.02 -27.05 -1.67
N ASP A 17 -40.95 -27.84 -1.11
CA ASP A 17 -41.03 -28.13 0.34
C ASP A 17 -39.91 -29.04 0.85
N LEU A 18 -39.27 -29.83 -0.03
CA LEU A 18 -38.17 -30.73 0.32
C LEU A 18 -36.97 -30.46 -0.58
N LEU A 19 -35.89 -29.97 0.01
CA LEU A 19 -34.61 -29.71 -0.65
C LEU A 19 -33.56 -30.69 -0.16
N THR A 20 -32.76 -31.23 -1.07
CA THR A 20 -31.58 -32.02 -0.67
C THR A 20 -30.51 -31.13 -0.05
N ALA A 21 -29.66 -31.70 0.82
CA ALA A 21 -28.57 -30.96 1.45
C ALA A 21 -27.62 -30.33 0.41
N GLU A 22 -27.39 -31.02 -0.71
CA GLU A 22 -26.55 -30.53 -1.80
C GLU A 22 -27.16 -29.30 -2.50
N GLU A 23 -28.46 -29.33 -2.81
CA GLU A 23 -29.18 -28.19 -3.39
C GLU A 23 -29.19 -26.99 -2.46
N MET A 24 -29.38 -27.20 -1.15
CA MET A 24 -29.30 -26.13 -0.16
C MET A 24 -27.92 -25.47 -0.15
N ILE A 25 -26.84 -26.25 -0.16
CA ILE A 25 -25.45 -25.73 -0.16
C ILE A 25 -25.18 -24.95 -1.45
N ARG A 26 -25.54 -25.49 -2.62
CA ARG A 26 -25.38 -24.77 -3.90
C ARG A 26 -26.16 -23.46 -3.92
N ARG A 27 -27.40 -23.45 -3.43
CA ARG A 27 -28.24 -22.24 -3.29
C ARG A 27 -27.60 -21.19 -2.38
N ARG A 28 -27.09 -21.59 -1.20
CA ARG A 28 -26.40 -20.68 -0.29
C ARG A 28 -25.13 -20.08 -0.92
N HIS A 29 -24.33 -20.90 -1.60
CA HIS A 29 -23.14 -20.43 -2.31
C HIS A 29 -23.49 -19.39 -3.38
N ARG A 30 -24.50 -19.66 -4.21
CA ARG A 30 -24.99 -18.72 -5.23
C ARG A 30 -25.47 -17.40 -4.62
N ARG A 31 -26.29 -17.45 -3.57
CA ARG A 31 -26.77 -16.26 -2.86
C ARG A 31 -25.64 -15.42 -2.28
N ILE A 32 -24.61 -16.05 -1.71
CA ILE A 32 -23.42 -15.33 -1.20
C ILE A 32 -22.69 -14.61 -2.35
N LEU A 33 -22.53 -15.26 -3.50
CA LEU A 33 -21.90 -14.64 -4.67
C LEU A 33 -22.75 -13.48 -5.22
N GLN A 34 -24.07 -13.65 -5.32
CA GLN A 34 -24.99 -12.58 -5.72
C GLN A 34 -24.94 -11.40 -4.74
N LEU A 35 -24.95 -11.67 -3.44
CA LEU A 35 -24.82 -10.66 -2.40
C LEU A 35 -23.50 -9.89 -2.57
N SER A 36 -22.38 -10.61 -2.74
CA SER A 36 -21.07 -9.97 -2.94
C SER A 36 -21.04 -9.03 -4.15
N ARG A 37 -21.74 -9.41 -5.23
CA ARG A 37 -21.88 -8.58 -6.45
C ARG A 37 -22.68 -7.32 -6.15
N VAL A 38 -23.85 -7.45 -5.51
CA VAL A 38 -24.71 -6.31 -5.15
C VAL A 38 -23.98 -5.33 -4.23
N TYR A 39 -23.26 -5.82 -3.22
CA TYR A 39 -22.48 -4.95 -2.32
C TYR A 39 -21.34 -4.24 -3.06
N ARG A 40 -20.66 -4.94 -3.97
CA ARG A 40 -19.61 -4.33 -4.79
C ARG A 40 -20.16 -3.23 -5.69
N ASP A 41 -21.30 -3.46 -6.31
CA ASP A 41 -21.95 -2.48 -7.19
C ASP A 41 -22.42 -1.25 -6.39
N HIS A 42 -23.02 -1.45 -5.20
CA HIS A 42 -23.35 -0.36 -4.28
C HIS A 42 -22.12 0.43 -3.83
N TYR A 43 -21.02 -0.25 -3.48
CA TYR A 43 -19.77 0.40 -3.10
C TYR A 43 -19.27 1.31 -4.23
N TRP A 44 -19.25 0.83 -5.47
CA TRP A 44 -18.76 1.63 -6.59
C TRP A 44 -19.68 2.80 -6.94
N SER A 45 -21.00 2.63 -6.83
CA SER A 45 -21.98 3.71 -6.97
C SER A 45 -21.74 4.80 -5.92
N LEU A 46 -21.62 4.43 -4.64
CA LEU A 46 -21.34 5.36 -3.56
C LEU A 46 -20.00 6.10 -3.77
N MET A 47 -18.95 5.38 -4.18
CA MET A 47 -17.63 5.97 -4.43
C MET A 47 -17.62 6.90 -5.67
N ALA A 48 -18.50 6.67 -6.64
CA ALA A 48 -18.69 7.59 -7.76
C ALA A 48 -19.35 8.90 -7.29
N ASP A 49 -20.41 8.80 -6.47
CA ASP A 49 -21.11 9.96 -5.91
C ASP A 49 -20.22 10.78 -4.98
N LEU A 50 -19.43 10.13 -4.13
CA LEU A 50 -18.50 10.79 -3.23
C LEU A 50 -17.45 11.59 -4.01
N ARG A 51 -16.89 11.01 -5.09
CA ARG A 51 -15.94 11.71 -5.96
C ARG A 51 -16.55 12.93 -6.66
N LYS A 52 -17.83 12.84 -7.07
CA LYS A 52 -18.55 13.97 -7.65
C LYS A 52 -18.73 15.09 -6.63
N ARG A 53 -19.27 14.78 -5.46
CA ARG A 53 -19.46 15.76 -4.37
C ARG A 53 -18.15 16.37 -3.89
N TYR A 54 -17.08 15.58 -3.81
CA TYR A 54 -15.75 16.08 -3.44
C TYR A 54 -15.21 17.06 -4.48
N ARG A 55 -15.44 16.80 -5.77
CA ARG A 55 -15.08 17.73 -6.84
C ARG A 55 -15.86 19.04 -6.72
N ASP A 56 -17.16 18.95 -6.48
CA ASP A 56 -18.02 20.13 -6.31
C ASP A 56 -17.60 20.94 -5.07
N TYR A 57 -17.33 20.27 -3.95
CA TYR A 57 -16.77 20.89 -2.73
C TYR A 57 -15.44 21.60 -3.01
N LEU A 58 -14.53 20.95 -3.73
CA LEU A 58 -13.25 21.54 -4.09
C LEU A 58 -13.44 22.73 -5.05
N TRP A 59 -14.44 22.69 -5.93
CA TRP A 59 -14.77 23.81 -6.81
C TRP A 59 -15.33 25.01 -6.03
N THR A 60 -16.16 24.78 -5.02
CA THR A 60 -16.79 25.85 -4.23
C THR A 60 -15.91 26.39 -3.11
N PHE A 61 -15.08 25.55 -2.49
CA PHE A 61 -14.28 25.89 -1.29
C PHE A 61 -12.78 25.67 -1.44
N GLY A 62 -12.32 25.04 -2.52
CA GLY A 62 -10.91 24.68 -2.73
C GLY A 62 -10.04 25.79 -3.30
N GLY A 63 -10.56 27.02 -3.42
CA GLY A 63 -9.72 28.19 -3.66
C GLY A 63 -8.68 28.30 -2.55
N SER A 64 -7.41 28.47 -2.93
CA SER A 64 -6.34 28.64 -1.95
C SER A 64 -6.63 29.90 -1.13
N PRO A 65 -6.50 29.90 0.20
CA PRO A 65 -6.56 31.13 1.00
C PRO A 65 -5.62 32.24 0.51
N PHE A 66 -4.60 31.87 -0.27
CA PHE A 66 -3.64 32.79 -0.89
C PHE A 66 -4.12 33.40 -2.23
N ASP A 67 -5.19 32.88 -2.84
CA ASP A 67 -5.78 33.46 -4.07
C ASP A 67 -6.62 34.71 -3.75
N ALA A 68 -7.08 34.86 -2.50
CA ALA A 68 -7.86 36.01 -2.05
C ALA A 68 -7.07 37.33 -2.06
N ASP A 69 -5.75 37.29 -1.82
CA ASP A 69 -4.90 38.48 -1.85
C ASP A 69 -4.58 38.96 -3.27
N LEU A 70 -4.70 38.09 -4.29
CA LEU A 70 -4.41 38.43 -5.69
C LEU A 70 -5.58 39.11 -6.40
N ASN A 71 -6.82 38.85 -5.97
CA ASN A 71 -8.01 39.34 -6.63
C ASN A 71 -8.37 40.81 -6.28
N ARG A 72 -7.66 41.43 -5.33
CA ARG A 72 -7.83 42.85 -4.98
C ARG A 72 -7.07 43.82 -5.89
N GLN A 73 -6.17 43.33 -6.74
CA GLN A 73 -5.29 44.14 -7.58
C GLN A 73 -5.49 43.95 -9.09
N GLY A 74 -6.72 43.70 -9.55
CA GLY A 74 -7.17 43.98 -10.92
C GLY A 74 -6.17 43.69 -12.05
N LYS A 75 -5.46 42.56 -12.02
CA LYS A 75 -4.52 42.17 -13.08
C LYS A 75 -4.92 40.80 -13.59
N THR A 76 -5.61 40.83 -14.73
CA THR A 76 -5.80 39.71 -15.64
C THR A 76 -4.43 39.23 -16.09
N ASP A 77 -3.83 38.28 -15.37
CA ASP A 77 -2.76 37.35 -15.82
C ASP A 77 -2.47 36.32 -14.70
N ALA A 78 -3.52 35.61 -14.24
CA ALA A 78 -3.44 34.66 -13.12
C ALA A 78 -2.64 33.36 -13.41
N LEU A 79 -2.00 33.24 -14.58
CA LEU A 79 -1.28 32.03 -14.98
C LEU A 79 0.23 32.08 -14.72
N GLU A 80 0.81 33.27 -14.48
CA GLU A 80 2.28 33.44 -14.48
C GLU A 80 2.96 33.48 -13.10
N SER A 81 2.24 33.72 -12.00
CA SER A 81 2.88 33.91 -10.67
C SER A 81 2.76 32.72 -9.71
N ASN A 82 2.65 31.50 -10.24
CA ASN A 82 2.74 30.28 -9.42
C ASN A 82 4.10 29.60 -9.62
N ARG A 83 5.22 30.32 -9.54
CA ARG A 83 6.56 29.74 -9.66
C ARG A 83 7.11 29.30 -8.30
N CYS A 84 7.90 28.24 -8.32
CA CYS A 84 8.59 27.74 -7.15
C CYS A 84 9.59 28.78 -6.59
N ALA A 85 9.55 29.01 -5.28
CA ALA A 85 10.42 29.95 -4.56
C ALA A 85 11.88 29.48 -4.43
N HIS A 86 12.18 28.22 -4.75
CA HIS A 86 13.55 27.72 -4.82
C HIS A 86 14.35 28.42 -5.92
N SER A 87 15.61 28.77 -5.63
CA SER A 87 16.47 29.54 -6.54
C SER A 87 16.54 28.91 -7.92
N ASN A 88 16.43 29.75 -8.95
CA ASN A 88 16.51 29.36 -10.37
C ASN A 88 15.54 28.23 -10.79
N CYS A 89 14.44 28.02 -10.05
CA CYS A 89 13.45 27.01 -10.40
C CYS A 89 12.35 27.61 -11.29
N THR A 90 12.18 27.05 -12.49
CA THR A 90 11.15 27.46 -13.45
C THR A 90 9.83 26.69 -13.31
N LYS A 91 9.78 25.69 -12.41
CA LYS A 91 8.60 24.85 -12.22
C LYS A 91 7.50 25.59 -11.45
N LYS A 92 6.26 25.21 -11.73
CA LYS A 92 5.12 25.71 -10.98
C LYS A 92 5.12 25.20 -9.53
N ALA A 93 4.78 26.08 -8.59
CA ALA A 93 4.54 25.75 -7.20
C ALA A 93 3.32 24.82 -7.07
N MET A 94 3.34 23.96 -6.05
CA MET A 94 2.20 23.09 -5.74
C MET A 94 1.09 23.88 -5.04
N PRO A 95 -0.18 23.42 -5.08
CA PRO A 95 -1.25 24.04 -4.32
C PRO A 95 -0.88 24.15 -2.83
N MET A 96 -1.22 25.29 -2.22
CA MET A 96 -0.99 25.58 -0.80
C MET A 96 0.49 25.64 -0.38
N THR A 97 1.46 25.66 -1.31
CA THR A 97 2.88 25.84 -0.98
C THR A 97 3.57 26.77 -1.97
N ARG A 98 4.73 27.31 -1.56
CA ARG A 98 5.56 28.16 -2.44
C ARG A 98 6.55 27.35 -3.28
N PHE A 99 6.57 26.03 -3.16
CA PHE A 99 7.58 25.16 -3.76
C PHE A 99 6.96 24.16 -4.74
N CYS A 100 7.70 23.81 -5.80
CA CYS A 100 7.27 22.72 -6.69
C CYS A 100 7.49 21.36 -6.02
N HIS A 101 6.92 20.30 -6.59
CA HIS A 101 7.06 18.94 -6.05
C HIS A 101 8.52 18.53 -5.82
N SER A 102 9.48 18.93 -6.66
CA SER A 102 10.90 18.56 -6.45
C SER A 102 11.60 19.34 -5.33
N HIS A 103 11.12 20.52 -4.99
CA HIS A 103 11.71 21.39 -3.95
C HIS A 103 10.83 21.49 -2.71
N ILE A 104 9.77 20.68 -2.62
CA ILE A 104 8.82 20.71 -1.52
C ILE A 104 9.47 20.46 -0.14
N LEU A 105 10.63 19.78 -0.12
CA LEU A 105 11.41 19.55 1.10
C LEU A 105 12.20 20.79 1.57
N SER A 106 12.27 21.85 0.76
CA SER A 106 12.83 23.14 1.15
C SER A 106 11.83 24.00 1.93
N ASP A 107 10.56 23.62 1.97
CA ASP A 107 9.54 24.34 2.74
C ASP A 107 9.69 24.04 4.24
N SER A 108 9.86 25.08 5.06
CA SER A 108 9.99 24.95 6.51
C SER A 108 8.71 24.44 7.16
N ASN A 109 7.55 24.69 6.54
CA ASN A 109 6.24 24.29 7.04
C ASN A 109 5.80 22.93 6.46
N GLN A 110 6.72 22.14 5.89
CA GLN A 110 6.36 20.92 5.20
C GLN A 110 5.97 19.77 6.15
N VAL A 111 4.67 19.60 6.35
CA VAL A 111 4.13 18.50 7.17
C VAL A 111 3.85 17.24 6.35
N LEU A 112 3.42 17.37 5.09
CA LEU A 112 2.87 16.26 4.30
C LEU A 112 3.95 15.36 3.67
N TYR A 113 5.08 15.94 3.25
CA TYR A 113 6.15 15.19 2.56
C TYR A 113 7.40 15.01 3.43
N LYS A 114 8.17 13.97 3.13
CA LYS A 114 9.50 13.66 3.71
C LYS A 114 10.45 13.19 2.62
N GLY A 115 11.76 13.20 2.90
CA GLY A 115 12.76 12.59 2.02
C GLY A 115 12.68 11.06 2.04
N CYS A 116 13.03 10.44 0.91
CA CYS A 116 13.18 8.98 0.83
C CYS A 116 14.35 8.50 1.69
N ALA A 117 14.11 7.54 2.57
CA ALA A 117 15.12 7.04 3.53
C ALA A 117 16.15 6.07 2.92
N HIS A 118 16.11 5.81 1.61
CA HIS A 118 17.02 4.86 0.97
C HIS A 118 18.42 5.47 0.85
N LEU A 119 19.44 4.75 1.32
CA LEU A 119 20.83 5.13 1.19
C LEU A 119 21.35 4.85 -0.22
N THR A 120 21.99 5.85 -0.82
CA THR A 120 22.58 5.77 -2.15
C THR A 120 24.09 5.94 -2.04
N PHE A 121 24.82 5.07 -2.74
CA PHE A 121 26.26 5.21 -2.93
C PHE A 121 26.46 5.89 -4.27
N LYS A 122 26.82 7.18 -4.26
CA LYS A 122 27.23 7.87 -5.49
C LYS A 122 28.67 7.45 -5.79
N SER A 123 28.96 7.15 -7.06
CA SER A 123 30.31 6.89 -7.54
C SER A 123 31.21 8.10 -7.24
N GLY A 124 32.12 7.96 -6.26
CA GLY A 124 33.06 9.00 -5.86
C GLY A 124 32.89 9.59 -4.45
N SER A 125 31.84 9.25 -3.70
CA SER A 125 31.71 9.65 -2.28
C SER A 125 31.79 8.44 -1.35
N ALA A 126 32.74 8.43 -0.40
CA ALA A 126 32.92 7.35 0.57
C ALA A 126 31.77 7.21 1.59
N ALA A 127 30.91 8.22 1.71
CA ALA A 127 29.77 8.21 2.62
C ALA A 127 28.44 7.90 1.88
N PRO A 128 27.57 7.03 2.43
CA PRO A 128 26.22 6.81 1.93
C PRO A 128 25.39 8.10 2.06
N ALA A 129 24.78 8.55 0.96
CA ALA A 129 23.90 9.71 0.96
C ALA A 129 22.43 9.28 0.91
N VAL A 130 21.56 9.91 1.71
CA VAL A 130 20.12 9.65 1.70
C VAL A 130 19.48 10.18 0.42
N CYS A 131 18.53 9.44 -0.13
CA CYS A 131 17.77 9.86 -1.30
C CYS A 131 16.89 11.08 -1.00
N ALA A 132 17.21 12.25 -1.55
CA ALA A 132 16.43 13.47 -1.36
C ALA A 132 15.10 13.55 -2.15
N LYS A 133 14.58 12.41 -2.67
CA LYS A 133 13.30 12.41 -3.39
C LYS A 133 12.13 12.58 -2.42
N PRO A 134 11.21 13.52 -2.65
CA PRO A 134 10.05 13.73 -1.80
C PRO A 134 9.05 12.58 -1.92
N ILE A 135 8.57 12.12 -0.77
CA ILE A 135 7.54 11.08 -0.62
C ILE A 135 6.53 11.53 0.44
N LEU A 136 5.32 10.97 0.40
CA LEU A 136 4.33 11.24 1.45
C LEU A 136 4.81 10.68 2.79
N ARG A 137 4.49 11.37 3.89
CA ARG A 137 4.83 10.90 5.24
C ARG A 137 4.15 9.58 5.59
N SER A 138 2.96 9.32 5.05
CA SER A 138 2.22 8.06 5.17
C SER A 138 2.82 6.91 4.36
N ALA A 139 3.81 7.13 3.50
CA ALA A 139 4.45 6.06 2.75
C ALA A 139 5.22 5.12 3.70
N THR A 140 4.79 3.86 3.72
CA THR A 140 5.37 2.75 4.48
C THR A 140 5.69 1.59 3.53
N PRO A 141 6.97 1.24 3.32
CA PRO A 141 8.17 1.87 3.88
C PRO A 141 8.44 3.27 3.29
N SER A 142 9.32 4.06 3.92
CA SER A 142 9.65 5.43 3.53
C SER A 142 10.57 5.52 2.29
N PHE A 143 10.20 4.83 1.21
CA PHE A 143 10.94 4.81 -0.04
C PHE A 143 10.18 5.50 -1.17
N CYS A 144 10.93 6.11 -2.08
CA CYS A 144 10.35 6.54 -3.36
C CYS A 144 10.04 5.30 -4.22
N THR A 145 9.12 5.44 -5.17
CA THR A 145 8.67 4.33 -6.03
C THR A 145 9.82 3.52 -6.63
N TYR A 146 10.86 4.21 -7.13
CA TYR A 146 12.06 3.57 -7.66
C TYR A 146 12.80 2.70 -6.63
N HIS A 147 13.03 3.23 -5.42
CA HIS A 147 13.75 2.50 -4.38
C HIS A 147 12.89 1.41 -3.74
N LEU A 148 11.57 1.63 -3.62
CA LEU A 148 10.64 0.60 -3.19
C LEU A 148 10.71 -0.62 -4.12
N GLN A 149 10.57 -0.38 -5.44
CA GLN A 149 10.64 -1.45 -6.44
C GLN A 149 12.01 -2.16 -6.44
N ARG A 150 13.10 -1.43 -6.19
CA ARG A 150 14.45 -2.01 -6.10
C ARG A 150 14.61 -2.90 -4.86
N VAL A 151 14.09 -2.45 -3.71
CA VAL A 151 14.06 -3.22 -2.46
C VAL A 151 13.20 -4.47 -2.64
N GLU A 152 12.01 -4.35 -3.22
CA GLU A 152 11.12 -5.49 -3.52
C GLU A 152 11.81 -6.54 -4.39
N LYS A 153 12.47 -6.12 -5.48
CA LYS A 153 13.26 -7.04 -6.34
C LYS A 153 14.43 -7.69 -5.59
N SER A 154 15.03 -7.00 -4.63
CA SER A 154 16.08 -7.58 -3.79
C SER A 154 15.51 -8.64 -2.86
N VAL A 155 14.41 -8.34 -2.18
CA VAL A 155 13.69 -9.26 -1.28
C VAL A 155 13.22 -10.49 -2.06
N ALA A 156 12.60 -10.31 -3.23
CA ALA A 156 12.15 -11.41 -4.08
C ALA A 156 13.31 -12.35 -4.49
N ARG A 157 14.48 -11.79 -4.82
CA ARG A 157 15.69 -12.60 -5.11
C ARG A 157 16.17 -13.37 -3.88
N SER A 158 16.21 -12.75 -2.71
CA SER A 158 16.60 -13.42 -1.46
C SER A 158 15.63 -14.55 -1.08
N LEU A 159 14.32 -14.31 -1.23
CA LEU A 159 13.30 -15.32 -1.00
C LEU A 159 13.40 -16.48 -1.99
N LYS A 160 13.66 -16.19 -3.28
CA LYS A 160 13.91 -17.23 -4.29
C LYS A 160 15.14 -18.07 -3.95
N LYS A 161 16.23 -17.45 -3.49
CA LYS A 161 17.42 -18.18 -3.01
C LYS A 161 17.12 -19.04 -1.78
N ALA A 162 16.22 -18.60 -0.91
CA ALA A 162 15.78 -19.36 0.27
C ALA A 162 14.73 -20.43 -0.04
N GLY A 163 14.32 -20.63 -1.29
CA GLY A 163 13.30 -21.60 -1.68
C GLY A 163 11.86 -21.18 -1.36
N LEU A 164 11.63 -19.93 -0.94
CA LEU A 164 10.32 -19.39 -0.50
C LEU A 164 9.56 -18.64 -1.61
N SER A 165 9.88 -18.89 -2.88
CA SER A 165 9.30 -18.16 -4.01
C SER A 165 7.86 -18.60 -4.31
N THR A 166 6.88 -17.74 -4.06
CA THR A 166 5.50 -17.92 -4.53
C THR A 166 5.43 -17.55 -6.03
N ASN A 167 5.26 -18.54 -6.91
CA ASN A 167 5.10 -18.33 -8.36
C ASN A 167 3.70 -17.83 -8.77
N ASP A 168 2.91 -17.28 -7.84
CA ASP A 168 1.60 -16.72 -8.17
C ASP A 168 1.77 -15.35 -8.82
N SER A 169 1.66 -15.33 -10.14
CA SER A 169 1.77 -14.18 -11.04
C SER A 169 0.80 -13.03 -10.75
N ASN A 170 -0.09 -13.16 -9.76
CA ASN A 170 -1.09 -12.16 -9.40
C ASN A 170 -1.03 -11.63 -7.96
N ARG A 171 -0.09 -12.07 -7.11
CA ARG A 171 0.07 -11.51 -5.76
C ARG A 171 1.54 -11.24 -5.45
N MET A 172 1.94 -10.00 -5.66
CA MET A 172 3.27 -9.49 -5.29
C MET A 172 3.37 -9.25 -3.77
N ALA A 173 3.40 -10.33 -2.99
CA ALA A 173 3.95 -10.40 -1.64
C ALA A 173 3.80 -11.84 -1.14
N PRO A 174 4.81 -12.43 -0.46
CA PRO A 174 4.56 -13.62 0.33
C PRO A 174 3.48 -13.26 1.36
N MET A 175 2.38 -14.01 1.36
CA MET A 175 1.28 -13.70 2.27
C MET A 175 1.83 -13.72 3.71
N VAL A 176 1.46 -12.72 4.51
CA VAL A 176 1.98 -12.51 5.88
C VAL A 176 1.92 -13.79 6.73
N HIS A 177 0.93 -14.67 6.48
CA HIS A 177 0.81 -15.96 7.17
C HIS A 177 1.99 -16.93 6.87
N ILE A 178 2.58 -16.91 5.68
CA ILE A 178 3.75 -17.74 5.31
C ILE A 178 4.99 -17.23 6.05
N ILE A 179 5.21 -15.91 6.04
CA ILE A 179 6.33 -15.29 6.76
C ILE A 179 6.20 -15.55 8.26
N GLY A 180 4.99 -15.38 8.81
CA GLY A 180 4.70 -15.69 10.20
C GLY A 180 4.96 -17.15 10.56
N ALA A 181 4.56 -18.09 9.69
CA ALA A 181 4.80 -19.51 9.91
C ALA A 181 6.29 -19.86 9.93
N GLU A 182 7.09 -19.35 8.97
CA GLU A 182 8.55 -19.57 8.95
C GLU A 182 9.25 -18.96 10.17
N PHE A 183 8.84 -17.76 10.61
CA PHE A 183 9.37 -17.15 11.84
C PHE A 183 9.10 -18.03 13.07
N VAL A 184 7.88 -18.55 13.19
CA VAL A 184 7.52 -19.48 14.27
C VAL A 184 8.38 -20.75 14.19
N GLN A 185 8.57 -21.32 13.01
CA GLN A 185 9.43 -22.48 12.85
C GLN A 185 10.88 -22.19 13.24
N GLU A 186 11.44 -21.04 12.86
CA GLU A 186 12.81 -20.67 13.21
C GLU A 186 12.99 -20.51 14.73
N ILE A 187 12.02 -19.88 15.41
CA ILE A 187 11.99 -19.78 16.87
C ILE A 187 11.97 -21.19 17.50
N LEU A 188 11.13 -22.08 16.97
CA LEU A 188 11.03 -23.45 17.47
C LEU A 188 12.32 -24.24 17.25
N ARG A 189 12.98 -24.13 16.09
CA ARG A 189 14.28 -24.77 15.81
C ARG A 189 15.34 -24.29 16.80
N LYS A 190 15.45 -22.98 17.04
CA LYS A 190 16.38 -22.42 18.04
C LYS A 190 16.12 -22.93 19.45
N ARG A 191 14.84 -23.03 19.86
CA ARG A 191 14.45 -23.56 21.18
C ARG A 191 14.79 -25.06 21.34
N ARG A 192 14.67 -25.86 20.28
CA ARG A 192 15.05 -27.29 20.31
C ARG A 192 16.56 -27.46 20.42
N ALA A 193 17.33 -26.72 19.62
CA ALA A 193 18.78 -26.74 19.70
C ALA A 193 19.28 -26.35 21.11
N LEU A 194 18.70 -25.31 21.72
CA LEU A 194 19.01 -24.92 23.09
C LEU A 194 18.73 -26.06 24.10
N LYS A 195 17.57 -26.72 24.00
CA LYS A 195 17.24 -27.86 24.86
C LYS A 195 18.19 -29.06 24.67
N GLU A 196 18.58 -29.34 23.44
CA GLU A 196 19.56 -30.39 23.15
C GLU A 196 20.93 -30.05 23.75
N THR A 197 21.35 -28.78 23.68
CA THR A 197 22.61 -28.35 24.33
C THR A 197 22.56 -28.44 25.85
N THR A 198 21.43 -28.11 26.50
CA THR A 198 21.32 -28.25 27.96
C THR A 198 21.31 -29.72 28.38
N VAL A 199 20.54 -30.57 27.69
CA VAL A 199 20.49 -32.01 28.00
C VAL A 199 21.84 -32.69 27.78
N ASN A 200 22.60 -32.29 26.76
CA ASN A 200 23.93 -32.83 26.52
C ASN A 200 24.97 -32.33 27.54
N ALA A 201 24.83 -31.09 28.04
CA ALA A 201 25.67 -30.58 29.12
C ALA A 201 25.42 -31.30 30.45
N ASP A 202 24.14 -31.54 30.79
CA ASP A 202 23.74 -32.24 32.01
C ASP A 202 24.25 -33.70 32.04
N LYS A 203 24.27 -34.38 30.87
CA LYS A 203 24.84 -35.73 30.73
C LYS A 203 26.36 -35.74 30.88
N ALA A 204 27.06 -34.78 30.27
CA ALA A 204 28.51 -34.68 30.38
C ALA A 204 28.99 -34.41 31.83
N GLU A 205 28.17 -33.73 32.64
CA GLU A 205 28.47 -33.50 34.07
C GLU A 205 28.19 -34.73 34.95
N GLN A 206 27.25 -35.60 34.56
CA GLN A 206 26.97 -36.86 35.24
C GLN A 206 28.02 -37.94 34.94
N ASP A 207 28.55 -37.97 33.72
CA ASP A 207 29.61 -38.93 33.33
C ASP A 207 31.01 -38.55 33.87
N ALA A 208 31.17 -37.34 34.43
CA ALA A 208 32.42 -36.83 35.02
C ALA A 208 32.50 -37.00 36.56
N LYS A 209 31.46 -37.56 37.19
CA LYS A 209 31.41 -37.90 38.62
C LYS A 209 31.55 -39.41 38.83
#